data_AF-A0A3N7BKA9-F1
#
_entry.id   AF-A0A3N7BKA9-F1
#
_cell.length_a   1.000
_cell.length_b   1.000
_cell.length_c   1.000
_cell.angle_alpha   90.00
_cell.angle_beta   90.00
_cell.angle_gamma   90.00
#
_symmetry.space_group_name_H-M   'P 1'
#
loop_
_entity.id
_entity.type
_entity.pdbx_description
1 polymer ?
#
loop_
_entity_poly.entity_id
_entity_poly.type
_entity_poly.pdbx_seq_one_letter_code
_entity_poly.pdbx_strand_id
1 'polypeptide(L)'
;MDNMIPITLWLAGRSYRIRVKPEEEQAIRQAMKVAEQRLAKLRSDIVGKDEQDFLAMCLMMYATDQVTDHTGFTPVQQDTIQEMIGSIDDCLSEEG
;
A
#
# COMPACT_ATOMS: atom_id res chain seq x y z
N MET A 1 -9.69 25.37 11.41
CA MET A 1 -8.29 25.26 11.86
C MET A 1 -7.80 23.90 11.38
N ASP A 2 -6.87 23.87 10.44
CA ASP A 2 -6.23 22.63 9.98
C ASP A 2 -5.39 22.04 11.13
N ASN A 3 -5.99 21.14 11.91
CA ASN A 3 -5.36 20.49 13.04
C ASN A 3 -4.47 19.32 12.55
N MET A 4 -3.40 19.65 11.84
CA MET A 4 -2.48 18.66 11.31
C MET A 4 -1.51 18.18 12.40
N ILE A 5 -1.32 16.87 12.50
CA ILE A 5 -0.34 16.25 13.39
C ILE A 5 0.93 15.86 12.61
N PRO A 6 2.13 16.06 13.18
CA PRO A 6 3.36 15.58 12.58
C PRO A 6 3.52 14.07 12.82
N ILE A 7 3.78 13.32 11.75
CA ILE A 7 4.15 11.89 11.82
C ILE A 7 5.48 11.63 11.15
N THR A 8 6.12 10.53 11.55
CA THR A 8 7.36 10.03 10.94
C THR A 8 7.08 8.70 10.25
N LEU A 9 7.38 8.64 8.96
CA LEU A 9 7.22 7.49 8.09
C LEU A 9 8.59 6.94 7.70
N TRP A 10 8.68 5.63 7.50
CA TRP A 10 9.91 4.95 7.08
C TRP A 10 9.67 4.28 5.73
N LEU A 11 10.58 4.49 4.77
CA LEU A 11 10.53 3.88 3.44
C LEU A 11 11.93 3.71 2.88
N ALA A 12 12.26 2.51 2.39
CA ALA A 12 13.54 2.20 1.77
C ALA A 12 14.73 2.68 2.65
N GLY A 13 14.69 2.36 3.95
CA GLY A 13 15.73 2.72 4.91
C GLY A 13 15.83 4.22 5.27
N ARG A 14 14.93 5.07 4.78
CA ARG A 14 14.92 6.52 5.05
C ARG A 14 13.69 6.92 5.86
N SER A 15 13.85 7.93 6.72
CA SER A 15 12.75 8.51 7.50
C SER A 15 12.27 9.83 6.89
N TYR A 16 10.96 10.01 6.81
CA TYR A 16 10.30 11.19 6.26
C TYR A 16 9.31 11.73 7.29
N ARG A 17 9.45 13.02 7.63
CA ARG A 17 8.53 13.70 8.56
C ARG A 17 7.51 14.50 7.75
N ILE A 18 6.23 14.17 7.89
CA ILE A 18 5.13 14.85 7.20
C ILE A 18 4.06 15.29 8.20
N ARG A 19 3.22 16.24 7.79
CA ARG A 19 2.04 16.65 8.55
C ARG A 19 0.80 16.09 7.88
N VAL A 20 -0.07 15.46 8.64
CA VAL A 20 -1.28 14.79 8.15
C VAL A 20 -2.46 15.12 9.05
N LYS A 21 -3.68 14.91 8.56
CA LYS A 21 -4.86 14.98 9.44
C LYS A 21 -4.91 13.75 10.35
N PRO A 22 -5.37 13.89 11.61
CA PRO A 22 -5.49 12.76 12.53
C PRO A 22 -6.31 11.60 11.96
N GLU A 23 -7.40 11.90 11.25
CA GLU A 23 -8.25 10.89 10.63
C GLU A 23 -7.57 10.11 9.48
N GLU A 24 -6.54 10.67 8.84
CA GLU A 24 -5.82 10.05 7.73
C GLU A 24 -4.60 9.22 8.19
N GLU A 25 -4.17 9.39 9.45
CA GLU A 25 -2.91 8.83 9.96
C GLU A 25 -2.82 7.31 9.74
N GLN A 26 -3.89 6.59 10.09
CA GLN A 26 -3.93 5.14 9.99
C GLN A 26 -3.83 4.67 8.54
N ALA A 27 -4.60 5.29 7.63
CA ALA A 27 -4.59 4.95 6.21
C ALA A 27 -3.21 5.20 5.60
N ILE A 28 -2.57 6.31 5.95
CA ILE A 28 -1.22 6.65 5.49
C ILE A 28 -0.19 5.63 6.00
N ARG A 29 -0.26 5.22 7.28
CA ARG A 29 0.63 4.17 7.81
C ARG A 29 0.44 2.83 7.12
N GLN A 30 -0.80 2.44 6.83
CA GLN A 30 -1.09 1.21 6.10
C GLN A 30 -0.51 1.27 4.67
N ALA A 31 -0.75 2.36 3.95
CA ALA A 31 -0.21 2.56 2.60
C ALA A 31 1.34 2.48 2.60
N MET A 32 2.00 3.06 3.60
CA MET A 32 3.45 2.97 3.74
C MET A 32 3.95 1.55 3.99
N LYS A 33 3.23 0.75 4.78
CA LYS A 33 3.56 -0.66 5.01
C LYS A 33 3.48 -1.46 3.71
N VAL A 34 2.45 -1.22 2.90
CA VAL A 34 2.29 -1.87 1.59
C VAL A 34 3.41 -1.46 0.63
N ALA A 35 3.78 -0.17 0.61
CA ALA A 35 4.89 0.31 -0.22
C ALA A 35 6.22 -0.36 0.15
N GLU A 36 6.53 -0.47 1.45
CA GLU A 36 7.76 -1.14 1.93
C GLU A 36 7.77 -2.63 1.56
N GLN A 37 6.62 -3.32 1.66
CA GLN A 37 6.50 -4.72 1.24
C GLN A 37 6.75 -4.89 -0.27
N ARG A 38 6.18 -4.00 -1.11
CA ARG A 38 6.40 -3.99 -2.56
C ARG A 38 7.88 -3.75 -2.89
N LEU A 39 8.54 -2.79 -2.21
CA LEU A 39 9.98 -2.55 -2.32
C LEU A 39 10.81 -3.78 -1.94
N ALA A 40 10.47 -4.44 -0.84
CA ALA A 40 11.16 -5.65 -0.39
C ALA A 40 11.04 -6.79 -1.44
N LYS A 41 9.86 -6.95 -2.05
CA LYS A 41 9.65 -7.91 -3.13
C LYS A 41 10.50 -7.58 -4.36
N LEU A 42 10.50 -6.33 -4.80
CA LEU A 42 11.33 -5.90 -5.95
C LEU A 42 12.82 -6.15 -5.70
N ARG A 43 13.30 -5.90 -4.47
CA ARG A 43 14.69 -6.19 -4.06
C ARG A 43 15.03 -7.68 -4.09
N SER A 44 14.06 -8.54 -3.78
CA SER A 44 14.22 -9.99 -3.85
C SER A 44 14.22 -10.50 -5.29
N ASP A 45 13.35 -9.95 -6.13
CA ASP A 45 13.13 -10.44 -7.50
C ASP A 45 14.19 -9.94 -8.49
N ILE A 46 14.79 -8.77 -8.23
CA ILE A 46 15.72 -8.10 -9.14
C ILE A 46 17.00 -7.73 -8.40
N VAL A 47 18.12 -8.35 -8.79
CA VAL A 47 19.43 -8.16 -8.16
C VAL A 47 20.24 -7.09 -8.88
N GLY A 48 21.03 -6.31 -8.14
CA GLY A 48 22.05 -5.41 -8.69
C GLY A 48 21.57 -4.00 -9.04
N LYS A 49 20.35 -3.63 -8.63
CA LYS A 49 19.83 -2.26 -8.73
C LYS A 49 19.99 -1.48 -7.44
N ASP A 50 20.03 -0.15 -7.54
CA ASP A 50 20.09 0.74 -6.39
C ASP A 50 18.70 1.03 -5.80
N GLU A 51 18.67 1.66 -4.61
CA GLU A 51 17.40 1.98 -3.93
C GLU A 51 16.50 2.94 -4.72
N GLN A 52 17.08 3.82 -5.54
CA GLN A 52 16.33 4.80 -6.31
C GLN A 52 15.61 4.12 -7.47
N ASP A 53 16.27 3.16 -8.12
CA ASP A 53 15.65 2.33 -9.16
C ASP A 53 14.45 1.56 -8.62
N PHE A 54 14.57 0.95 -7.42
CA PHE A 54 13.44 0.24 -6.82
C PHE A 54 12.28 1.17 -6.48
N LEU A 55 12.56 2.40 -6.02
CA LEU A 55 11.53 3.42 -5.80
C LEU A 55 10.85 3.84 -7.11
N ALA A 56 11.62 4.03 -8.19
CA ALA A 56 11.08 4.35 -9.52
C ALA A 56 10.21 3.22 -10.07
N MET A 57 10.64 1.96 -9.90
CA MET A 57 9.85 0.79 -10.29
C MET A 57 8.57 0.65 -9.48
N CYS A 58 8.64 0.88 -8.17
CA CYS A 58 7.47 0.88 -7.30
C CYS A 58 6.47 1.98 -7.70
N LEU A 59 6.95 3.19 -7.99
CA LEU A 59 6.13 4.31 -8.48
C LEU A 59 5.47 3.98 -9.81
N MET A 60 6.21 3.40 -10.78
CA MET A 60 5.65 2.98 -12.06
C MET A 60 4.58 1.91 -11.89
N MET A 61 4.79 0.95 -10.98
CA MET A 61 3.79 -0.07 -10.66
C MET A 61 2.51 0.55 -10.08
N TYR A 62 2.63 1.48 -9.12
CA TYR A 62 1.47 2.21 -8.61
C TYR A 62 0.75 3.04 -9.67
N ALA A 63 1.49 3.72 -10.55
CA ALA A 63 0.90 4.49 -11.65
C ALA A 63 0.20 3.58 -12.66
N THR A 64 0.77 2.40 -12.93
CA THR A 64 0.17 1.40 -13.81
C THR A 64 -1.08 0.82 -13.17
N ASP A 65 -1.02 0.39 -11.89
CA ASP A 65 -2.17 -0.09 -11.11
C ASP A 65 -3.35 0.89 -11.24
N GLN A 66 -3.14 2.20 -11.05
CA GLN A 66 -4.20 3.20 -11.19
C GLN A 66 -4.82 3.32 -12.59
N VAL A 67 -4.09 2.96 -13.65
CA VAL A 67 -4.56 3.03 -15.04
C VAL A 67 -5.21 1.73 -15.48
N THR A 68 -4.67 0.58 -15.04
CA THR A 68 -5.19 -0.75 -15.37
C THR A 68 -6.33 -1.23 -14.46
N ASP A 69 -6.43 -0.72 -13.23
CA ASP A 69 -7.60 -0.95 -12.37
C ASP A 69 -8.78 -0.11 -12.82
N HIS A 70 -9.53 -0.64 -13.79
CA HIS A 70 -10.84 -0.11 -14.20
C HIS A 70 -11.92 -0.22 -13.11
N THR A 71 -11.58 -0.73 -11.92
CA THR A 71 -12.48 -0.93 -10.78
C THR A 71 -12.58 0.28 -9.86
N GLY A 72 -11.66 1.26 -9.96
CA GLY A 72 -11.69 2.49 -9.15
C GLY A 72 -11.33 2.31 -7.68
N PHE A 73 -10.87 1.11 -7.27
CA PHE A 73 -10.46 0.82 -5.90
C PHE A 73 -8.92 0.77 -5.81
N THR A 74 -8.38 1.34 -4.73
CA THR A 74 -6.95 1.25 -4.41
C THR A 74 -6.54 -0.19 -4.04
N PRO A 75 -5.25 -0.58 -4.15
CA PRO A 75 -4.79 -1.93 -3.82
C PRO A 75 -5.18 -2.38 -2.40
N VAL A 76 -5.12 -1.45 -1.43
CA VAL A 76 -5.55 -1.70 -0.04
C VAL A 76 -7.04 -2.03 0.04
N GLN A 77 -7.86 -1.36 -0.78
CA GLN A 77 -9.30 -1.64 -0.86
C GLN A 77 -9.57 -2.98 -1.57
N GLN A 78 -8.77 -3.37 -2.57
CA GLN A 78 -8.90 -4.69 -3.20
C GLN A 78 -8.58 -5.83 -2.23
N ASP A 79 -7.50 -5.72 -1.45
CA ASP A 79 -7.14 -6.73 -0.43
C ASP A 79 -8.28 -6.90 0.58
N THR A 80 -8.87 -5.80 1.03
CA THR A 80 -9.99 -5.82 1.99
C THR A 80 -11.25 -6.42 1.36
N ILE A 81 -11.53 -6.11 0.09
CA ILE A 81 -12.67 -6.67 -0.64
C ILE A 81 -12.49 -8.18 -0.86
N GLN A 82 -11.27 -8.64 -1.16
CA GLN A 82 -10.97 -10.07 -1.29
C GLN A 82 -11.16 -10.81 0.04
N GLU A 83 -10.73 -10.23 1.17
CA GLU A 83 -10.99 -10.80 2.50
C GLU A 83 -12.48 -10.91 2.82
N MET A 84 -13.26 -9.88 2.48
CA MET A 84 -14.73 -9.90 2.66
C MET A 84 -15.41 -10.93 1.77
N ILE A 85 -14.98 -11.06 0.50
CA ILE A 85 -15.50 -12.09 -0.42
C ILE A 85 -15.18 -13.49 0.11
N GLY A 86 -13.95 -13.73 0.59
CA GLY A 86 -13.57 -15.01 1.18
C GLY A 86 -14.43 -15.37 2.39
N SER A 87 -14.70 -14.40 3.27
CA SER A 87 -15.58 -14.61 4.43
C SER A 87 -17.02 -14.97 4.04
N ILE A 88 -17.52 -14.41 2.93
CA ILE A 88 -18.85 -14.75 2.40
C ILE A 88 -18.86 -16.17 1.84
N ASP A 89 -17.81 -16.56 1.10
CA ASP A 89 -17.70 -17.90 0.51
C ASP A 89 -17.57 -18.99 1.58
N ASP A 90 -16.82 -18.73 2.65
CA ASP A 90 -16.73 -19.62 3.81
C ASP A 90 -18.09 -19.81 4.48
N CYS A 91 -18.84 -18.73 4.68
CA CYS A 91 -20.17 -18.77 5.30
C CYS A 91 -21.21 -19.52 4.43
N LEU A 92 -21.10 -19.41 3.11
CA LEU A 92 -21.95 -20.15 2.16
C LEU A 92 -21.55 -21.63 2.05
N SER A 93 -20.28 -21.96 2.31
CA SER A 93 -19.76 -23.33 2.29
C SER A 93 -20.16 -24.13 3.54
N GLU A 94 -20.44 -23.46 4.66
CA GLU A 94 -20.93 -24.10 5.89
C GLU A 94 -22.43 -24.42 5.88
N GLU A 95 -23.20 -23.89 4.91
CA GLU A 95 -24.64 -24.14 4.77
C GLU A 95 -25.00 -25.28 3.78
N GLY A 96 -24.01 -26.01 3.23
CA GLY A 96 -24.19 -27.17 2.33
C GLY A 96 -23.75 -28.49 2.93
#